data_AF-A0A529JR27-F1
#
_entry.id   AF-A0A529JR27-F1
#
_cell.length_a   1.000
_cell.length_b   1.000
_cell.length_c   1.000
_cell.angle_alpha   90.00
_cell.angle_beta   90.00
_cell.angle_gamma   90.00
#
_symmetry.space_group_name_H-M   'P 1'
#
loop_
_entity.id
_entity.type
_entity.pdbx_description
1 polymer ?
#
loop_
_entity_poly.entity_id
_entity_poly.type
_entity_poly.pdbx_seq_one_letter_code
_entity_poly.pdbx_strand_id
1 'polypeptide(L)' 'NLDEATADGVMEQFLALVAETGAALLMVTHSPHLAARLGRRAHLSQGRLA' A
#
# COMPACT_ATOMS: atom_id res chain seq x y z
N ASN A 1 0.40 10.24 -9.48
CA ASN A 1 1.64 10.13 -10.27
C ASN A 1 1.88 8.74 -10.85
N LEU A 2 0.94 7.80 -10.74
CA LEU A 2 0.85 6.60 -11.59
C LEU A 2 -0.61 6.51 -12.03
N ASP A 3 -0.85 6.01 -13.23
CA ASP A 3 -2.19 5.50 -13.57
C ASP A 3 -2.49 4.24 -12.73
N GLU A 4 -3.77 3.91 -12.64
CA GLU A 4 -4.27 2.84 -11.77
C GLU A 4 -3.64 1.48 -12.12
N ALA A 5 -3.53 1.16 -13.40
CA ALA A 5 -2.98 -0.11 -13.89
C ALA A 5 -1.49 -0.28 -13.51
N THR A 6 -0.69 0.78 -13.70
CA THR A 6 0.72 0.76 -13.32
C THR A 6 0.89 0.62 -11.81
N ALA A 7 0.03 1.29 -11.03
CA ALA A 7 0.08 1.21 -9.57
C ALA A 7 -0.25 -0.20 -9.05
N ASP A 8 -1.16 -0.90 -9.71
CA ASP A 8 -1.51 -2.27 -9.34
C ASP A 8 -0.38 -3.27 -9.56
N GLY A 9 0.33 -3.15 -10.69
CA GLY A 9 1.49 -4.00 -10.98
C GLY A 9 2.63 -3.77 -10.00
N VAL A 10 2.94 -2.50 -9.70
CA VAL A 10 3.97 -2.16 -8.69
C VAL A 10 3.58 -2.71 -7.31
N MET A 11 2.31 -2.61 -6.94
CA MET A 11 1.82 -3.14 -5.67
C MET A 11 1.94 -4.66 -5.58
N GLU A 12 1.69 -5.37 -6.68
CA GLU A 12 1.90 -6.82 -6.74
C GLU A 12 3.36 -7.19 -6.51
N GLN A 13 4.29 -6.48 -7.16
CA GLN A 13 5.73 -6.70 -6.98
C GLN A 13 6.18 -6.43 -5.54
N PHE A 14 5.68 -5.38 -4.89
CA PHE A 14 6.00 -5.12 -3.49
C PHE A 14 5.49 -6.22 -2.55
N LEU A 15 4.28 -6.73 -2.77
CA LEU A 15 3.73 -7.81 -1.95
C LEU A 15 4.51 -9.12 -2.16
N ALA A 16 4.96 -9.42 -3.38
CA ALA A 16 5.83 -10.55 -3.65
C ALA A 16 7.16 -10.43 -2.90
N LEU A 17 7.80 -9.26 -2.95
CA LEU A 17 9.05 -9.02 -2.21
C LEU A 17 8.88 -9.15 -0.69
N VAL A 18 7.76 -8.66 -0.14
CA VAL A 18 7.41 -8.86 1.28
C VAL A 18 7.33 -10.34 1.63
N ALA A 19 6.64 -11.14 0.79
CA ALA A 19 6.49 -12.56 1.01
C ALA A 19 7.82 -13.33 0.91
N GLU A 20 8.68 -12.95 -0.03
CA GLU A 20 9.99 -13.58 -0.25
C GLU A 20 11.01 -13.25 0.83
N THR A 21 11.02 -12.00 1.30
CA THR A 21 12.07 -11.49 2.20
C THR A 21 11.67 -11.47 3.67
N GLY A 22 10.36 -11.55 3.97
CA GLY A 22 9.83 -11.32 5.31
C GLY A 22 9.91 -9.86 5.77
N ALA A 23 10.21 -8.91 4.87
CA ALA A 23 10.25 -7.50 5.19
C ALA A 23 8.85 -6.94 5.49
N ALA A 24 8.79 -5.82 6.22
CA ALA A 24 7.55 -5.07 6.41
C ALA A 24 7.37 -4.02 5.30
N LEU A 25 6.15 -3.87 4.80
CA LEU A 25 5.75 -2.81 3.88
C LEU A 25 4.87 -1.78 4.61
N LEU A 26 5.36 -0.54 4.67
CA LEU A 26 4.56 0.63 5.04
C LEU A 26 4.30 1.46 3.78
N MET A 27 3.03 1.66 3.45
CA MET A 27 2.61 2.46 2.31
C MET A 27 1.69 3.58 2.75
N VAL A 28 1.90 4.78 2.19
CA VAL A 28 0.97 5.91 2.31
C VAL A 28 0.38 6.14 0.92
N THR A 29 -0.94 6.01 0.83
CA THR A 29 -1.67 6.18 -0.43
C THR A 29 -3.01 6.86 -0.19
N HIS A 30 -3.45 7.64 -1.17
CA HIS A 30 -4.83 8.16 -1.22
C HIS A 30 -5.77 7.21 -1.98
N SER A 31 -5.24 6.15 -2.60
CA SER A 31 -6.05 5.16 -3.33
C SER A 31 -6.67 4.17 -2.34
N PRO A 32 -8.01 4.14 -2.21
CA PRO A 32 -8.69 3.16 -1.37
C PRO A 32 -8.53 1.73 -1.94
N HIS A 33 -8.40 1.59 -3.27
CA HIS A 33 -8.18 0.32 -3.94
C HIS A 33 -6.86 -0.34 -3.50
N LEU A 34 -5.75 0.41 -3.58
CA LEU A 34 -4.44 -0.10 -3.16
C LEU A 34 -4.38 -0.34 -1.64
N ALA A 35 -4.98 0.56 -0.85
CA ALA A 35 -5.02 0.39 0.60
C ALA A 35 -5.73 -0.92 1.00
N ALA A 36 -6.80 -1.31 0.29
CA ALA A 36 -7.56 -2.53 0.56
C ALA A 36 -6.74 -3.82 0.37
N ARG A 37 -5.61 -3.77 -0.35
CA ARG A 37 -4.70 -4.91 -0.54
C ARG A 37 -3.76 -5.13 0.66
N LEU A 38 -3.74 -4.23 1.64
CA LEU A 38 -2.89 -4.30 2.84
C LEU A 38 -3.63 -4.88 4.04
N GLY A 39 -2.90 -5.61 4.90
CA GLY A 39 -3.48 -6.27 6.07
C GLY A 39 -3.94 -5.33 7.20
N ARG A 40 -3.35 -4.14 7.31
CA ARG A 40 -3.75 -3.11 8.28
C ARG A 40 -3.84 -1.76 7.60
N ARG A 41 -4.82 -0.97 8.01
CA ARG A 41 -5.09 0.37 7.46
C ARG A 41 -5.41 1.31 8.61
N ALA A 42 -4.90 2.53 8.53
CA ALA A 42 -5.23 3.64 9.42
C ALA A 42 -5.41 4.88 8.56
N HIS A 43 -6.31 5.77 8.95
CA HIS A 43 -6.52 7.02 8.21
C HIS A 43 -5.75 8.16 8.88
N LEU A 44 -4.88 8.83 8.12
CA LEU A 44 -4.17 10.01 8.57
C LEU A 44 -4.97 11.26 8.23
N SER A 45 -5.46 11.97 9.25
CA SER A 45 -6.16 13.24 9.11
C SER A 45 -5.61 14.26 10.08
N GLN A 46 -5.27 15.45 9.58
CA GLN A 46 -4.72 16.56 10.40
C GLN A 46 -3.52 16.11 11.27
N GLY A 47 -2.66 15.24 10.73
CA GLY A 47 -1.48 14.72 11.43
C GLY A 47 -1.77 13.65 12.49
N ARG A 48 -2.99 13.09 12.53
CA ARG A 48 -3.39 12.05 13.50
C ARG A 48 -3.86 10.78 12.79
N LEU A 49 -3.44 9.64 13.32
CA LEU A 49 -3.93 8.32 12.89
C LEU A 49 -5.14 7.92 13.73
N ALA A 50 -6.18 7.42 13.06
CA ALA A 50 -7.38 6.80 13.65
C ALA A 50 -7.50 5.35 13.20
#